data_AF-A0A1F2QAU6-F1
#
_entry.id   AF-A0A1F2QAU6-F1
#
_cell.length_a   1.000
_cell.length_b   1.000
_cell.length_c   1.000
_cell.angle_alpha   90.00
_cell.angle_beta   90.00
_cell.angle_gamma   90.00
#
_symmetry.space_group_name_H-M   'P 1'
#
loop_
_entity.id
_entity.type
_entity.pdbx_description
1 polymer ?
#
loop_
_entity_poly.entity_id
_entity_poly.type
_entity_poly.pdbx_seq_one_letter_code
_entity_poly.pdbx_strand_id
1 'polypeptide(L)' 'MNAYDIMHEWDRAAGNPPRSDEELDRQVPAMLAGTDYDTWKAGLEARDVKTIKLGMRVWGLPIGHLGQF' A
#
# COMPACT_ATOMS: atom_id res chain seq x y z
N MET A 1 -9.21 8.13 5.48
CA MET A 1 -8.15 7.88 4.49
C MET A 1 -8.43 6.51 3.94
N ASN A 2 -8.75 6.42 2.66
CA ASN A 2 -9.03 5.14 2.02
C ASN A 2 -7.72 4.46 1.61
N ALA A 3 -7.78 3.23 1.08
CA ALA A 3 -6.58 2.52 0.65
C ALA A 3 -5.83 3.24 -0.48
N TYR A 4 -6.53 3.90 -1.40
CA TYR A 4 -5.94 4.60 -2.55
C TYR A 4 -5.15 5.84 -2.12
N ASP A 5 -5.66 6.64 -1.18
CA ASP A 5 -4.96 7.79 -0.60
C ASP A 5 -3.58 7.37 -0.05
N ILE A 6 -3.54 6.23 0.65
CA ILE A 6 -2.32 5.65 1.22
C ILE A 6 -1.36 5.22 0.11
N MET A 7 -1.87 4.54 -0.93
CA MET A 7 -1.06 4.10 -2.06
C MET A 7 -0.47 5.27 -2.86
N HIS A 8 -1.25 6.34 -3.07
CA HIS A 8 -0.78 7.57 -3.72
C HIS A 8 0.27 8.29 -2.88
N GLU A 9 0.09 8.32 -1.55
CA GLU A 9 1.10 8.86 -0.64
C GLU A 9 2.41 8.04 -0.73
N TRP A 10 2.30 6.72 -0.78
CA TRP A 10 3.46 5.85 -0.96
C TRP A 10 4.14 6.00 -2.33
N ASP A 11 3.38 6.21 -3.41
CA ASP A 11 3.97 6.52 -4.71
C ASP A 11 4.79 7.80 -4.67
N ARG A 12 4.23 8.85 -4.05
CA ARG A 12 4.94 10.11 -3.86
C ARG A 12 6.19 9.93 -2.99
N ALA A 13 6.08 9.16 -1.91
CA ALA A 13 7.20 8.92 -0.98
C ALA A 13 8.31 8.07 -1.61
N ALA A 14 7.96 7.11 -2.47
CA ALA A 14 8.90 6.26 -3.20
C ALA A 14 9.53 6.98 -4.40
N GLY A 15 9.00 8.14 -4.80
CA GLY A 15 9.42 8.85 -6.02
C GLY A 15 8.89 8.21 -7.30
N ASN A 16 7.86 7.37 -7.21
CA ASN A 16 7.18 6.80 -8.36
C ASN A 16 6.34 7.87 -9.08
N PRO A 17 6.12 7.73 -10.40
CA PRO A 17 5.11 8.53 -11.08
C PRO A 17 3.73 8.27 -10.46
N PRO A 18 2.88 9.30 -10.33
CA PRO A 18 1.53 9.14 -9.81
C PRO A 18 0.75 8.20 -10.74
N ARG A 19 0.22 7.12 -10.17
CA ARG A 19 -0.64 6.16 -10.86
C ARG A 19 -2.10 6.52 -10.66
N SER A 20 -2.98 6.09 -11.56
CA SER A 20 -4.42 6.12 -11.30
C SER A 20 -4.87 4.95 -10.43
N ASP A 21 -6.06 5.05 -9.84
CA ASP A 21 -6.67 3.95 -9.06
C ASP A 21 -6.79 2.67 -9.90
N GLU A 22 -7.12 2.80 -11.19
CA GLU A 22 -7.21 1.67 -12.14
C GLU A 22 -5.84 1.04 -12.42
N GLU A 23 -4.77 1.83 -12.42
CA GLU A 23 -3.40 1.33 -12.57
C GLU A 23 -2.95 0.60 -11.31
N LEU A 24 -3.31 1.11 -10.13
CA LEU A 24 -3.06 0.46 -8.85
C LEU A 24 -3.78 -0.89 -8.79
N ASP A 25 -5.06 -0.93 -9.15
CA ASP A 25 -5.87 -2.16 -9.17
C ASP A 25 -5.33 -3.20 -10.14
N ARG A 26 -4.64 -2.78 -11.21
CA ARG A 26 -4.04 -3.69 -12.18
C ARG A 26 -2.68 -4.24 -11.72
N GLN A 27 -1.85 -3.38 -11.11
CA GLN A 27 -0.44 -3.69 -10.85
C GLN A 27 -0.19 -4.23 -9.45
N VAL A 28 -0.84 -3.65 -8.43
CA VAL A 28 -0.59 -3.96 -7.01
C VAL A 28 -0.93 -5.41 -6.65
N PRO A 29 -2.04 -6.03 -7.14
CA PRO A 29 -2.35 -7.42 -6.80
C PRO A 29 -1.21 -8.40 -7.15
N ALA A 30 -0.54 -8.17 -8.28
CA ALA A 30 0.59 -9.01 -8.69
C ALA A 30 1.81 -8.86 -7.78
N MET A 31 1.97 -7.70 -7.13
CA MET A 31 3.08 -7.42 -6.22
C MET A 31 2.85 -7.97 -4.80
N LEU A 32 1.60 -8.23 -4.42
CA LEU A 32 1.21 -8.72 -3.09
C LEU A 32 1.44 -10.22 -2.88
N ALA A 33 2.15 -10.89 -3.80
CA ALA A 33 2.60 -12.28 -3.70
C ALA A 33 1.50 -13.29 -3.31
N GLY A 34 0.27 -13.09 -3.82
CA GLY A 34 -0.87 -13.97 -3.57
C GLY A 34 -1.75 -13.58 -2.37
N THR A 35 -1.49 -12.44 -1.73
CA THR A 35 -2.44 -11.86 -0.75
C THR A 35 -3.67 -11.33 -1.50
N ASP A 36 -4.85 -11.63 -0.98
CA ASP A 36 -6.11 -11.11 -1.51
C ASP A 36 -6.11 -9.57 -1.47
N TYR A 37 -6.30 -8.96 -2.62
CA TYR A 37 -6.14 -7.52 -2.79
C TYR A 37 -7.23 -6.73 -2.09
N ASP A 38 -8.47 -7.19 -2.10
CA ASP A 38 -9.57 -6.52 -1.42
C ASP A 38 -9.46 -6.63 0.11
N THR A 39 -9.05 -7.79 0.61
CA THR A 39 -8.73 -7.98 2.04
C THR A 39 -7.57 -7.09 2.46
N TRP A 40 -6.54 -6.96 1.62
CA TRP A 40 -5.41 -6.08 1.89
C TRP A 40 -5.83 -4.60 1.90
N LYS A 41 -6.64 -4.14 0.93
CA LYS A 41 -7.19 -2.77 0.94
C LYS A 41 -8.01 -2.50 2.20
N ALA A 42 -8.90 -3.41 2.59
CA ALA A 42 -9.67 -3.28 3.83
C ALA A 42 -8.75 -3.22 5.07
N GLY A 43 -7.65 -3.98 5.07
CA GLY A 43 -6.62 -3.92 6.11
C GLY A 43 -5.93 -2.55 6.19
N LEU A 44 -5.68 -1.90 5.06
CA LEU A 44 -5.09 -0.55 5.03
C LEU A 44 -6.03 0.48 5.66
N GLU A 45 -7.32 0.40 5.32
CA GLU A 45 -8.36 1.27 5.87
C GLU A 45 -8.55 1.04 7.38
N ALA A 46 -8.44 -0.21 7.82
CA ALA A 46 -8.44 -0.60 9.23
C ALA A 46 -7.13 -0.27 9.96
N ARG A 47 -6.13 0.29 9.27
CA ARG A 47 -4.78 0.57 9.78
C ARG A 47 -4.07 -0.64 10.38
N ASP A 48 -4.32 -1.82 9.80
CA ASP A 48 -3.65 -3.04 10.23
C ASP A 48 -2.14 -2.96 9.95
N VAL A 49 -1.36 -3.06 11.02
CA VAL A 49 0.10 -2.88 10.98
C VAL A 49 0.76 -3.92 10.06
N LYS A 50 0.25 -5.15 9.98
CA LYS A 50 0.84 -6.18 9.11
C LYS A 50 0.61 -5.84 7.64
N THR A 51 -0.59 -5.41 7.31
CA THR A 51 -1.00 -4.95 5.98
C THR A 51 -0.19 -3.75 5.53
N ILE A 52 -0.01 -2.75 6.40
CA ILE A 52 0.81 -1.56 6.13
C ILE A 52 2.27 -1.96 5.88
N LYS A 53 2.85 -2.82 6.73
CA LYS A 53 4.24 -3.28 6.53
C LYS A 53 4.42 -4.02 5.21
N LEU A 54 3.44 -4.85 4.82
CA LEU A 54 3.45 -5.53 3.52
C LEU A 54 3.42 -4.52 2.37
N GLY A 55 2.53 -3.52 2.45
CA GLY A 55 2.44 -2.45 1.46
C GLY A 55 3.71 -1.63 1.33
N MET A 56 4.27 -1.16 2.44
CA MET A 56 5.54 -0.42 2.44
C MET A 56 6.68 -1.23 1.82
N ARG A 57 6.72 -2.55 2.07
CA ARG A 57 7.70 -3.44 1.43
C ARG A 57 7.51 -3.50 -0.10
N VAL A 58 6.27 -3.60 -0.56
CA VAL A 58 5.94 -3.60 -2.00
C VAL A 58 6.37 -2.30 -2.67
N TRP A 59 6.22 -1.16 -1.99
CA TRP A 59 6.66 0.15 -2.46
C TRP A 59 8.15 0.46 -2.24
N GLY A 60 8.92 -0.48 -1.67
CA GLY A 60 10.34 -0.26 -1.37
C GLY A 60 10.60 0.82 -0.32
N LEU A 61 9.57 1.19 0.45
CA LEU A 61 9.68 2.19 1.52
C LEU A 61 10.35 1.56 2.75
N PRO A 62 11.14 2.36 3.50
CA PRO A 62 11.74 1.88 4.72
C PRO A 62 10.65 1.47 5.70
N ILE A 63 10.67 0.21 6.14
CA ILE A 63 9.83 -0.28 7.24
C ILE A 63 10.40 0.32 8.53
N GLY A 64 10.15 1.62 8.76
CA GLY A 64 10.52 2.27 10.00
C GLY A 64 9.80 1.65 11.20
N HIS A 65 10.19 2.03 12.42
CA HIS A 65 9.27 1.92 13.55
C HIS A 65 8.00 2.68 13.14
N LEU A 66 6.93 1.95 12.84
CA LEU A 66 5.59 2.49 12.66
C LEU A 66 5.17 3.08 14.01
N GLY A 67 5.74 4.23 14.34
CA GLY A 67 5.48 4.98 15.54
C GLY A 67 4.11 5.60 15.43
N GLN A 68 3.21 5.16 16.30
CA GLN A 68 1.86 5.68 16.52
C GLN A 68 0.94 5.67 15.29
N PHE A 69 0.61 4.48 14.81
CA PHE A 69 -0.73 4.22 14.26
C PHE A 69 -1.58 3.55 15.34
#